data_AF-A0AAE6KVF2-F1
#
_entry.id   AF-A0AAE6KVF2-F1
#
_cell.length_a   1.000
_cell.length_b   1.000
_cell.length_c   1.000
_cell.angle_alpha   90.00
_cell.angle_beta   90.00
_cell.angle_gamma   90.00
#
_symmetry.space_group_name_H-M   'P 1'
#
loop_
_entity.id
_entity.type
_entity.pdbx_description
1 polymer ?
#
loop_
_entity_poly.entity_id
_entity_poly.type
_entity_poly.pdbx_seq_one_letter_code
_entity_poly.pdbx_strand_id
1 'polypeptide(L)'
;MPMPQAGDQAPAFQLADQDGNPVSLAQFAGRSVVLYFYPKDDTPGCTVEACGFRDEHSALEAAGAVVLGVSADSTASHRKFATKFNLPFPLLADVDHTLSEAYGVWGEKSLYGRKFLGITRATFLIGPDGVLKQVWPKVKVNGHVAEVLAALKGEAPAAAGAEKKSAAKKAPAGKKVAAAKKAPAGKTVTGKPAATKKATAKKAAPAAKAPRAAKKAATAKKPATAKKTSAGKKPGAGKKAAPAKKSAAAKKASRK
;
A
#
# COMPACT_ATOMS: atom_id res chain seq x y z
N MET A 1 -18.41 -9.37 7.40
CA MET A 1 -17.83 -9.67 8.72
C MET A 1 -17.82 -8.39 9.55
N PRO A 2 -18.03 -8.43 10.88
CA PRO A 2 -17.82 -7.26 11.72
C PRO A 2 -16.33 -6.87 11.72
N MET A 3 -16.05 -5.57 11.87
CA MET A 3 -14.68 -5.07 11.97
C MET A 3 -14.01 -5.59 13.26
N PRO A 4 -12.81 -6.19 13.19
CA PRO A 4 -12.03 -6.59 14.36
C PRO A 4 -11.77 -5.41 15.32
N GLN A 5 -11.73 -5.68 16.62
CA GLN A 5 -11.54 -4.69 17.67
C GLN A 5 -10.18 -4.86 18.37
N ALA A 6 -9.79 -3.88 19.19
CA ALA A 6 -8.63 -4.03 20.05
C ALA A 6 -8.80 -5.23 20.99
N GLY A 7 -7.75 -6.05 21.12
CA GLY A 7 -7.76 -7.32 21.84
C GLY A 7 -8.02 -8.54 20.96
N ASP A 8 -8.58 -8.37 19.76
CA ASP A 8 -8.80 -9.49 18.84
C ASP A 8 -7.51 -9.92 18.13
N GLN A 9 -7.46 -11.18 17.71
CA GLN A 9 -6.44 -11.65 16.78
C GLN A 9 -6.64 -11.00 15.41
N ALA A 10 -5.57 -10.42 14.86
CA ALA A 10 -5.61 -9.82 13.54
C ALA A 10 -5.88 -10.91 12.47
N PRO A 11 -6.85 -10.69 11.56
CA PRO A 11 -7.08 -11.63 10.45
C PRO A 11 -5.80 -11.85 9.65
N ALA A 12 -5.42 -13.12 9.46
CA ALA A 12 -4.24 -13.47 8.69
C ALA A 12 -4.41 -13.11 7.22
N PHE A 13 -3.30 -12.76 6.56
CA PHE A 13 -3.29 -12.42 5.14
C PHE A 13 -1.99 -12.81 4.47
N GLN A 14 -2.08 -12.98 3.16
CA GLN A 14 -0.94 -13.04 2.25
C GLN A 14 -1.36 -12.35 0.95
N LEU A 15 -0.73 -11.22 0.62
CA LEU A 15 -1.04 -10.43 -0.58
C LEU A 15 0.27 -10.10 -1.31
N ALA A 16 0.15 -9.81 -2.61
CA ALA A 16 1.28 -9.31 -3.38
C ALA A 16 1.55 -7.83 -3.05
N ASP A 17 2.81 -7.47 -2.88
CA ASP A 17 3.25 -6.08 -2.79
C ASP A 17 3.31 -5.41 -4.18
N GLN A 18 3.75 -4.14 -4.22
CA GLN A 18 3.97 -3.39 -5.46
C GLN A 18 4.96 -4.05 -6.43
N ASP A 19 5.82 -4.94 -5.93
CA ASP A 19 6.81 -5.67 -6.67
C ASP A 19 6.35 -7.06 -7.12
N GLY A 20 5.19 -7.51 -6.66
CA GLY A 20 4.66 -8.85 -6.89
C GLY A 20 5.16 -9.89 -5.88
N ASN A 21 5.90 -9.47 -4.85
CA ASN A 21 6.39 -10.37 -3.81
C ASN A 21 5.26 -10.66 -2.82
N PRO A 22 5.12 -11.92 -2.36
CA PRO A 22 4.13 -12.26 -1.36
C PRO A 22 4.53 -11.73 0.03
N VAL A 23 3.70 -10.88 0.60
CA VAL A 23 3.82 -10.36 1.97
C VAL A 23 2.72 -10.95 2.83
N SER A 24 3.08 -11.51 3.98
CA SER A 24 2.12 -12.06 4.94
C SER A 24 2.33 -11.49 6.33
N LEU A 25 1.26 -11.44 7.13
CA LEU A 25 1.34 -10.95 8.51
C LEU A 25 2.38 -11.72 9.34
N ALA A 26 2.51 -13.02 9.10
CA ALA A 26 3.43 -13.90 9.82
C ALA A 26 4.92 -13.53 9.61
N GLN A 27 5.27 -12.85 8.51
CA GLN A 27 6.64 -12.36 8.28
C GLN A 27 7.08 -11.31 9.31
N PHE A 28 6.12 -10.68 9.99
CA PHE A 28 6.36 -9.60 10.96
C PHE A 28 6.18 -10.05 12.41
N ALA A 29 6.17 -11.36 12.68
CA ALA A 29 6.12 -11.88 14.05
C ALA A 29 7.22 -11.24 14.92
N GLY A 30 6.86 -10.78 16.12
CA GLY A 30 7.78 -10.06 17.01
C GLY A 30 7.94 -8.56 16.71
N ARG A 31 7.28 -8.03 15.67
CA ARG A 31 7.25 -6.59 15.36
C ARG A 31 5.82 -6.06 15.37
N SER A 32 5.65 -4.79 15.69
CA SER A 32 4.36 -4.12 15.53
C SER A 32 4.11 -3.86 14.04
N VAL A 33 2.85 -3.96 13.59
CA VAL A 33 2.46 -3.67 12.21
C VAL A 33 1.37 -2.60 12.21
N VAL A 34 1.62 -1.50 11.49
CA VAL A 34 0.63 -0.49 11.15
C VAL A 34 0.03 -0.87 9.80
N LEU A 35 -1.15 -1.48 9.83
CA LEU A 35 -1.89 -1.87 8.64
C LEU A 35 -2.95 -0.81 8.34
N TYR A 36 -2.73 0.02 7.31
CA TYR A 36 -3.66 1.08 6.96
C TYR A 36 -4.34 0.82 5.60
N PHE A 37 -5.67 0.91 5.60
CA PHE A 37 -6.52 0.73 4.44
C PHE A 37 -6.90 2.08 3.86
N TYR A 38 -6.72 2.27 2.55
CA TYR A 38 -7.06 3.50 1.86
C TYR A 38 -7.90 3.25 0.60
N PRO A 39 -8.79 4.19 0.21
CA PRO A 39 -9.72 3.95 -0.88
C PRO A 39 -9.12 3.73 -2.27
N LYS A 40 -8.08 4.50 -2.63
CA LYS A 40 -7.52 4.51 -3.98
C LYS A 40 -6.16 5.23 -4.07
N ASP A 41 -5.25 4.65 -4.84
CA ASP A 41 -3.95 5.24 -5.22
C ASP A 41 -4.08 6.63 -5.87
N ASP A 42 -3.06 7.46 -5.66
CA ASP A 42 -2.86 8.75 -6.32
C ASP A 42 -4.07 9.73 -6.23
N THR A 43 -4.87 9.59 -5.18
CA THR A 43 -5.94 10.53 -4.83
C THR A 43 -5.51 11.45 -3.69
N PRO A 44 -5.94 12.73 -3.64
CA PRO A 44 -5.37 13.73 -2.73
C PRO A 44 -5.31 13.29 -1.26
N GLY A 45 -6.39 12.72 -0.73
CA GLY A 45 -6.41 12.25 0.67
C GLY A 45 -5.47 11.07 0.93
N CYS A 46 -5.41 10.10 0.02
CA CYS A 46 -4.52 8.94 0.17
C CYS A 46 -3.05 9.32 -0.02
N THR A 47 -2.77 10.26 -0.93
CA THR A 47 -1.42 10.81 -1.11
C THR A 47 -0.94 11.52 0.14
N VAL A 48 -1.77 12.34 0.79
CA VAL A 48 -1.39 13.02 2.03
C VAL A 48 -1.12 12.01 3.14
N GLU A 49 -1.96 10.98 3.29
CA GLU A 49 -1.75 9.93 4.29
C GLU A 49 -0.46 9.13 4.04
N ALA A 50 -0.25 8.65 2.82
CA ALA A 50 0.93 7.88 2.45
C ALA A 50 2.22 8.71 2.59
N CYS A 51 2.21 9.98 2.18
CA CYS A 51 3.33 10.89 2.41
C CYS A 51 3.57 11.12 3.90
N GLY A 52 2.52 11.24 4.72
CA GLY A 52 2.67 11.37 6.16
C GLY A 52 3.38 10.15 6.78
N PHE A 53 2.99 8.93 6.38
CA PHE A 53 3.69 7.72 6.82
C PHE A 53 5.14 7.65 6.33
N ARG A 54 5.42 8.14 5.12
CA ARG A 54 6.80 8.25 4.60
C ARG A 54 7.62 9.20 5.46
N ASP A 55 7.07 10.39 5.74
CA ASP A 55 7.78 11.47 6.44
C ASP A 55 8.10 11.06 7.89
N GLU A 56 7.24 10.26 8.52
CA GLU A 56 7.43 9.71 9.86
C GLU A 56 8.03 8.28 9.88
N HIS A 57 8.42 7.73 8.73
CA HIS A 57 8.81 6.32 8.60
C HIS A 57 9.94 5.92 9.55
N SER A 58 10.98 6.76 9.63
CA SER A 58 12.13 6.49 10.50
C SER A 58 11.73 6.46 11.98
N ALA A 59 10.79 7.29 12.42
CA ALA A 59 10.29 7.29 13.79
C ALA A 59 9.43 6.04 14.08
N LEU A 60 8.64 5.60 13.09
CA LEU A 60 7.84 4.37 13.18
C LEU A 60 8.74 3.13 13.26
N GLU A 61 9.80 3.08 12.44
CA GLU A 61 10.79 2.00 12.48
C GLU A 61 11.56 1.98 13.80
N ALA A 62 11.96 3.14 14.31
CA ALA A 62 12.62 3.26 15.62
C ALA A 62 11.72 2.81 16.78
N ALA A 63 10.40 2.95 16.63
CA ALA A 63 9.39 2.41 17.55
C ALA A 63 9.11 0.91 17.33
N GLY A 64 9.86 0.23 16.44
CA GLY A 64 9.73 -1.20 16.17
C GLY A 64 8.57 -1.57 15.25
N ALA A 65 7.96 -0.61 14.56
CA ALA A 65 6.82 -0.85 13.69
C ALA A 65 7.22 -1.06 12.22
N VAL A 66 6.37 -1.79 11.48
CA VAL A 66 6.36 -1.86 10.02
C VAL A 66 5.07 -1.22 9.52
N VAL A 67 5.15 -0.38 8.49
CA VAL A 67 3.97 0.19 7.84
C VAL A 67 3.60 -0.66 6.63
N LEU A 68 2.31 -0.97 6.47
CA LEU A 68 1.76 -1.65 5.31
C LEU A 68 0.50 -0.90 4.85
N GLY A 69 0.52 -0.41 3.61
CA GLY A 69 -0.65 0.19 2.98
C GLY A 69 -1.46 -0.85 2.21
N VAL A 70 -2.78 -0.80 2.28
CA VAL A 70 -3.66 -1.74 1.57
C VAL A 70 -4.74 -0.98 0.79
N SER A 71 -4.93 -1.35 -0.48
CA SER A 71 -6.11 -0.94 -1.26
C SER A 71 -6.50 -2.01 -2.28
N ALA A 72 -7.58 -1.78 -3.00
CA ALA A 72 -8.03 -2.65 -4.10
C ALA A 72 -7.33 -2.38 -5.45
N ASP A 73 -6.35 -1.47 -5.50
CA ASP A 73 -5.58 -1.19 -6.70
C ASP A 73 -4.58 -2.33 -7.02
N SER A 74 -4.20 -2.44 -8.30
CA SER A 74 -3.25 -3.48 -8.75
C SER A 74 -1.81 -3.20 -8.30
N THR A 75 -0.96 -4.24 -8.28
CA THR A 75 0.50 -4.12 -8.03
C THR A 75 1.17 -3.10 -8.95
N ALA A 76 0.73 -3.03 -10.22
CA ALA A 76 1.25 -2.06 -11.19
C ALA A 76 0.87 -0.60 -10.86
N SER A 77 -0.31 -0.38 -10.27
CA SER A 77 -0.71 0.93 -9.75
C SER A 77 0.14 1.31 -8.55
N HIS A 78 0.26 0.38 -7.60
CA HIS A 78 1.07 0.54 -6.40
C HIS A 78 2.53 0.87 -6.72
N ARG A 79 3.14 0.20 -7.70
CA ARG A 79 4.50 0.49 -8.14
C ARG A 79 4.65 1.93 -8.59
N LYS A 80 3.70 2.43 -9.39
CA LYS A 80 3.71 3.82 -9.86
C LYS A 80 3.52 4.80 -8.70
N PHE A 81 2.59 4.52 -7.81
CA PHE A 81 2.30 5.37 -6.65
C PHE A 81 3.48 5.44 -5.68
N ALA A 82 4.03 4.29 -5.29
CA ALA A 82 5.22 4.19 -4.45
C ALA A 82 6.43 4.89 -5.06
N THR A 83 6.68 4.71 -6.36
CA THR A 83 7.79 5.37 -7.06
C THR A 83 7.59 6.89 -7.12
N LYS A 84 6.37 7.35 -7.46
CA LYS A 84 6.04 8.77 -7.63
C LYS A 84 6.21 9.56 -6.34
N PHE A 85 5.91 8.95 -5.20
CA PHE A 85 5.95 9.62 -3.89
C PHE A 85 7.09 9.12 -2.98
N ASN A 86 8.00 8.29 -3.50
CA ASN A 86 9.12 7.71 -2.76
C ASN A 86 8.68 7.04 -1.45
N LEU A 87 7.67 6.19 -1.51
CA LEU A 87 7.16 5.49 -0.33
C LEU A 87 8.14 4.38 0.09
N PRO A 88 8.66 4.39 1.34
CA PRO A 88 9.70 3.46 1.79
C PRO A 88 9.14 2.14 2.35
N PHE A 89 7.83 1.91 2.20
CA PHE A 89 7.12 0.78 2.76
C PHE A 89 6.25 0.06 1.72
N PRO A 90 5.90 -1.22 1.93
CA PRO A 90 5.11 -1.98 0.98
C PRO A 90 3.66 -1.50 0.85
N LEU A 91 3.13 -1.58 -0.37
CA LEU A 91 1.70 -1.43 -0.67
C LEU A 91 1.14 -2.77 -1.17
N LEU A 92 0.14 -3.30 -0.47
CA LEU A 92 -0.45 -4.60 -0.71
C LEU A 92 -1.69 -4.48 -1.60
N ALA A 93 -1.69 -5.22 -2.70
CA ALA A 93 -2.77 -5.25 -3.67
C ALA A 93 -3.87 -6.25 -3.24
N ASP A 94 -4.93 -5.75 -2.61
CA ASP A 94 -6.13 -6.51 -2.23
C ASP A 94 -7.19 -6.46 -3.35
N VAL A 95 -6.80 -6.93 -4.54
CA VAL A 95 -7.60 -6.81 -5.78
C VAL A 95 -8.97 -7.47 -5.65
N ASP A 96 -9.05 -8.58 -4.90
CA ASP A 96 -10.28 -9.33 -4.66
C ASP A 96 -11.05 -8.87 -3.40
N HIS A 97 -10.53 -7.87 -2.69
CA HIS A 97 -11.13 -7.25 -1.49
C HIS A 97 -11.26 -8.19 -0.28
N THR A 98 -10.73 -9.41 -0.38
CA THR A 98 -10.86 -10.45 0.66
C THR A 98 -10.30 -9.98 2.00
N LEU A 99 -9.18 -9.25 1.99
CA LEU A 99 -8.61 -8.70 3.22
C LEU A 99 -9.45 -7.54 3.76
N SER A 100 -9.90 -6.67 2.86
CA SER A 100 -10.77 -5.53 3.18
C SER A 100 -12.10 -5.99 3.80
N GLU A 101 -12.66 -7.12 3.35
CA GLU A 101 -13.85 -7.74 3.93
C GLU A 101 -13.56 -8.36 5.30
N ALA A 102 -12.42 -9.06 5.45
CA ALA A 102 -12.01 -9.67 6.72
C ALA A 102 -11.78 -8.62 7.83
N TYR A 103 -11.26 -7.45 7.46
CA TYR A 103 -11.10 -6.31 8.37
C TYR A 103 -12.34 -5.41 8.48
N GLY A 104 -13.43 -5.74 7.78
CA GLY A 104 -14.70 -4.99 7.87
C GLY A 104 -14.62 -3.57 7.33
N VAL A 105 -13.69 -3.29 6.40
CA VAL A 105 -13.51 -1.97 5.78
C VAL A 105 -14.13 -1.87 4.39
N TRP A 106 -14.48 -3.01 3.76
CA TRP A 106 -15.24 -3.03 2.52
C TRP A 106 -16.72 -2.75 2.76
N GLY A 107 -17.28 -1.72 2.11
CA GLY A 107 -18.68 -1.37 2.32
C GLY A 107 -19.27 -0.44 1.27
N GLU A 108 -20.59 -0.27 1.34
CA GLU A 108 -21.34 0.59 0.45
C GLU A 108 -21.16 2.06 0.82
N LYS A 109 -20.84 2.89 -0.18
CA LYS A 109 -20.76 4.34 -0.11
C LYS A 109 -21.77 4.93 -1.08
N SER A 110 -22.53 5.92 -0.61
CA SER A 110 -23.40 6.71 -1.48
C SER A 110 -22.71 8.02 -1.82
N LEU A 111 -22.49 8.26 -3.11
CA LEU A 111 -21.98 9.53 -3.62
C LEU A 111 -22.97 10.05 -4.67
N TYR A 112 -23.57 11.20 -4.40
CA TYR A 112 -24.57 11.82 -5.28
C TYR A 112 -25.72 10.88 -5.67
N GLY A 113 -26.24 10.11 -4.70
CA GLY A 113 -27.34 9.17 -4.91
C GLY A 113 -26.96 7.88 -5.64
N ARG A 114 -25.68 7.71 -6.01
CA ARG A 114 -25.15 6.46 -6.56
C ARG A 114 -24.42 5.68 -5.49
N LYS A 115 -24.76 4.41 -5.38
CA LYS A 115 -24.17 3.45 -4.45
C LYS A 115 -22.99 2.76 -5.12
N PHE A 116 -21.84 2.76 -4.46
CA PHE A 116 -20.63 2.07 -4.88
C PHE A 116 -20.03 1.33 -3.70
N LEU A 117 -19.51 0.13 -3.93
CA LEU A 117 -18.70 -0.56 -2.94
C LEU A 117 -17.27 -0.02 -2.95
N GLY A 118 -16.65 0.08 -1.78
CA GLY A 118 -15.26 0.48 -1.69
C GLY A 118 -14.72 0.44 -0.27
N ILE A 119 -13.40 0.57 -0.17
CA ILE A 119 -12.67 0.56 1.10
C ILE A 119 -12.96 1.86 1.87
N THR A 120 -13.45 1.73 3.10
CA THR A 120 -13.52 2.81 4.09
C THR A 120 -12.16 2.96 4.76
N ARG A 121 -11.62 4.19 4.79
CA ARG A 121 -10.28 4.45 5.35
C ARG A 121 -10.25 4.04 6.83
N ALA A 122 -9.31 3.17 7.17
CA ALA A 122 -9.13 2.68 8.53
C ALA A 122 -7.67 2.30 8.76
N THR A 123 -7.27 2.22 10.02
CA THR A 123 -5.92 1.76 10.39
C THR A 123 -6.00 0.82 11.58
N PHE A 124 -5.15 -0.18 11.57
CA PHE A 124 -5.06 -1.21 12.59
C PHE A 124 -3.62 -1.27 13.07
N LEU A 125 -3.41 -1.09 14.37
CA LEU A 125 -2.12 -1.35 15.00
C LEU A 125 -2.14 -2.77 15.53
N ILE A 126 -1.36 -3.64 14.90
CA ILE A 126 -1.18 -5.04 15.28
C ILE A 126 0.10 -5.14 16.11
N GLY A 127 0.02 -5.78 17.26
CA GLY A 127 1.17 -6.00 18.13
C GLY A 127 2.08 -7.12 17.65
N PRO A 128 3.26 -7.28 18.29
CA PRO A 128 4.23 -8.33 17.98
C PRO A 128 3.69 -9.75 18.19
N ASP A 129 2.62 -9.88 18.96
CA ASP A 129 1.86 -11.10 19.26
C ASP A 129 0.73 -11.39 18.25
N GLY A 130 0.57 -10.56 17.21
CA GLY A 130 -0.53 -10.66 16.24
C GLY A 130 -1.87 -10.15 16.76
N VAL A 131 -1.92 -9.57 17.96
CA VAL A 131 -3.15 -9.03 18.57
C VAL A 131 -3.31 -7.56 18.20
N LEU A 132 -4.53 -7.14 17.86
CA LEU A 132 -4.85 -5.74 17.63
C LEU A 132 -4.71 -4.94 18.92
N LYS A 133 -3.80 -3.96 18.93
CA LYS A 133 -3.62 -3.03 20.06
C LYS A 133 -4.56 -1.84 19.95
N GLN A 134 -4.79 -1.36 18.73
CA GLN A 134 -5.68 -0.22 18.49
C GLN A 134 -6.27 -0.27 17.08
N VAL A 135 -7.49 0.27 16.94
CA VAL A 135 -8.23 0.33 15.68
C VAL A 135 -8.76 1.74 15.48
N TRP A 136 -8.49 2.32 14.32
CA TRP A 136 -9.00 3.63 13.91
C TRP A 136 -9.96 3.46 12.74
N PRO A 137 -11.28 3.39 12.99
CA PRO A 137 -12.27 3.39 11.92
C PRO A 137 -12.50 4.81 11.39
N LYS A 138 -12.84 4.94 10.09
CA LYS A 138 -13.24 6.22 9.45
C LYS A 138 -12.20 7.33 9.66
N VAL A 139 -10.94 7.00 9.38
CA VAL A 139 -9.79 7.88 9.60
C VAL A 139 -9.94 9.22 8.88
N LYS A 140 -9.63 10.29 9.61
CA LYS A 140 -9.36 11.62 9.04
C LYS A 140 -7.85 11.77 8.86
N VAL A 141 -7.42 12.05 7.63
CA VAL A 141 -5.99 12.03 7.27
C VAL A 141 -5.16 13.02 8.09
N ASN A 142 -5.68 14.22 8.36
CA ASN A 142 -4.94 15.24 9.09
C ASN A 142 -4.68 14.82 10.54
N GLY A 143 -3.40 14.69 10.89
CA GLY A 143 -2.96 14.32 12.24
C GLY A 143 -2.93 12.81 12.53
N HIS A 144 -3.45 11.99 11.62
CA HIS A 144 -3.57 10.54 11.84
C HIS A 144 -2.24 9.84 12.08
N VAL A 145 -1.22 10.15 11.27
CA VAL A 145 0.10 9.49 11.41
C VAL A 145 0.75 9.79 12.76
N ALA A 146 0.58 11.02 13.26
CA ALA A 146 1.05 11.40 14.59
C ALA A 146 0.29 10.66 15.70
N GLU A 147 -1.01 10.43 15.53
CA GLU A 147 -1.83 9.63 16.46
C GLU A 147 -1.36 8.16 16.49
N VAL A 148 -1.05 7.58 15.33
CA VAL A 148 -0.51 6.21 15.23
C VAL A 148 0.87 6.12 15.92
N LEU A 149 1.74 7.11 15.70
CA LEU A 149 3.05 7.16 16.34
C LEU A 149 2.95 7.31 17.86
N ALA A 150 2.02 8.13 18.36
CA ALA A 150 1.76 8.28 19.79
C ALA A 150 1.27 6.96 20.42
N ALA A 151 0.34 6.27 19.75
CA ALA A 151 -0.14 4.97 20.19
C ALA A 151 0.97 3.91 20.25
N LEU A 152 1.90 3.90 19.28
CA LEU A 152 3.08 3.03 19.30
C LEU A 152 4.01 3.29 20.49
N LYS A 153 4.12 4.55 20.91
CA LYS A 153 4.93 4.95 22.08
C LYS A 153 4.22 4.75 23.42
N GLY A 154 2.96 4.29 23.41
CA GLY A 154 2.15 4.16 24.62
C GLY A 154 1.72 5.51 25.20
N GLU A 155 1.75 6.56 24.41
CA GLU A 155 1.25 7.89 24.80
C GLU A 155 -0.28 7.88 24.67
N ALA A 156 -1.00 8.33 25.70
CA ALA A 156 -2.45 8.40 25.69
C ALA A 156 -2.95 9.27 24.52
N PRO A 157 -4.05 8.91 23.84
CA PRO A 157 -4.51 9.65 22.67
C PRO A 157 -4.84 11.09 23.07
N ALA A 158 -4.05 12.04 22.57
CA ALA A 158 -4.41 13.45 22.64
C ALA A 158 -5.70 13.62 21.84
N ALA A 159 -6.81 13.88 22.54
CA ALA A 159 -8.13 14.05 21.96
C ALA A 159 -8.06 14.91 20.68
N ALA A 160 -8.52 14.34 19.56
CA ALA A 160 -8.64 15.05 18.29
C ALA A 160 -9.61 16.23 18.45
N GLY A 161 -9.06 17.45 18.56
CA GLY A 161 -9.84 18.68 18.61
C GLY A 161 -9.12 19.86 19.24
N ALA A 162 -8.13 20.44 18.57
CA ALA A 162 -7.76 21.83 18.79
C ALA A 162 -7.01 22.38 17.56
N GLU A 163 -7.67 23.29 16.84
CA GLU A 163 -7.04 24.17 15.85
C GLU A 163 -5.82 24.87 16.47
N LYS A 164 -4.62 24.62 15.93
CA LYS A 164 -3.51 25.55 16.14
C LYS A 164 -3.66 26.71 15.17
N LYS A 165 -4.14 27.83 15.72
CA LYS A 165 -4.01 29.19 15.16
C LYS A 165 -2.61 29.41 14.59
N SER A 166 -2.61 29.91 13.36
CA SER A 166 -1.46 30.53 12.70
C SER A 166 -0.89 31.64 13.59
N ALA A 167 0.32 31.44 14.11
CA ALA A 167 1.12 32.49 14.71
C ALA A 167 1.81 33.27 13.59
N ALA A 168 1.12 34.31 13.11
CA ALA A 168 1.71 35.35 12.29
C ALA A 168 2.88 35.99 13.05
N LYS A 169 4.09 35.82 12.53
CA LYS A 169 5.28 36.51 13.02
C LYS A 169 5.15 38.00 12.69
N LYS A 170 4.81 38.77 13.71
CA LYS A 170 4.77 40.23 13.76
C LYS A 170 6.16 40.79 13.43
N ALA A 171 6.30 41.45 12.28
CA ALA A 171 7.42 42.32 11.98
C ALA A 171 7.32 43.59 12.85
N PRO A 172 8.41 44.07 13.48
CA PRO A 172 8.43 45.40 14.06
C PRO A 172 8.80 46.44 12.99
N ALA A 173 7.95 47.45 12.85
CA ALA A 173 8.21 48.64 12.08
C ALA A 173 9.00 49.67 12.91
N GLY A 174 9.91 50.39 12.25
CA GLY A 174 10.19 51.79 12.54
C GLY A 174 11.64 52.16 12.84
N LYS A 175 12.32 52.78 11.86
CA LYS A 175 12.74 54.20 11.98
C LYS A 175 13.12 54.79 10.61
N LYS A 176 12.73 56.05 10.46
CA LYS A 176 12.68 56.92 9.29
C LYS A 176 13.88 57.89 9.34
N VAL A 177 14.62 58.10 8.25
CA VAL A 177 15.37 59.35 7.99
C VAL A 177 15.34 59.67 6.49
N ALA A 178 15.33 60.96 6.20
CA ALA A 178 14.85 61.64 5.01
C ALA A 178 15.88 61.86 3.88
N ALA A 179 15.30 62.24 2.73
CA ALA A 179 15.77 62.81 1.47
C ALA A 179 17.12 63.55 1.37
N ALA A 180 17.77 63.44 0.19
CA ALA A 180 18.23 64.57 -0.63
C ALA A 180 18.63 64.17 -2.08
N LYS A 181 18.44 65.12 -3.00
CA LYS A 181 18.67 65.22 -4.47
C LYS A 181 20.01 64.63 -4.98
N LYS A 182 20.18 64.19 -6.25
CA LYS A 182 20.20 65.01 -7.48
C LYS A 182 20.35 64.11 -8.74
N ALA A 183 19.71 64.47 -9.84
CA ALA A 183 19.87 63.94 -11.22
C ALA A 183 21.21 64.47 -11.87
N PRO A 184 21.64 64.16 -13.13
CA PRO A 184 20.79 63.88 -14.30
C PRO A 184 21.30 62.93 -15.42
N ALA A 185 20.39 62.75 -16.40
CA ALA A 185 20.56 62.65 -17.86
C ALA A 185 20.96 61.31 -18.51
N GLY A 186 20.15 60.87 -19.49
CA GLY A 186 20.62 59.85 -20.44
C GLY A 186 19.62 59.14 -21.39
N LYS A 187 18.71 59.87 -22.05
CA LYS A 187 18.09 59.58 -23.37
C LYS A 187 17.23 58.31 -23.62
N THR A 188 16.02 58.62 -24.08
CA THR A 188 14.96 57.86 -24.77
C THR A 188 15.34 57.35 -26.16
N VAL A 189 14.62 56.32 -26.65
CA VAL A 189 14.01 56.15 -28.02
C VAL A 189 13.77 54.64 -28.23
N THR A 190 12.55 54.10 -28.02
CA THR A 190 11.45 53.87 -28.98
C THR A 190 11.81 53.14 -30.28
N GLY A 191 11.16 52.00 -30.56
CA GLY A 191 11.07 51.44 -31.93
C GLY A 191 10.72 49.96 -32.06
N LYS A 192 9.42 49.64 -32.11
CA LYS A 192 8.82 48.52 -32.90
C LYS A 192 8.30 49.20 -34.18
N PRO A 193 8.31 48.63 -35.43
CA PRO A 193 7.46 47.48 -35.78
C PRO A 193 7.79 46.56 -37.00
N ALA A 194 7.16 45.38 -36.98
CA ALA A 194 6.44 44.65 -38.05
C ALA A 194 7.11 44.01 -39.29
N ALA A 195 6.42 42.95 -39.74
CA ALA A 195 6.24 42.42 -41.13
C ALA A 195 7.34 41.52 -41.74
N THR A 196 7.13 40.55 -42.65
CA THR A 196 6.08 39.56 -43.04
C THR A 196 6.72 38.65 -44.14
N LYS A 197 6.21 37.42 -44.36
CA LYS A 197 6.32 36.57 -45.60
C LYS A 197 7.71 35.99 -45.95
N LYS A 198 7.92 34.93 -46.75
CA LYS A 198 7.27 33.68 -47.26
C LYS A 198 8.17 33.27 -48.46
N ALA A 199 8.64 32.02 -48.58
CA ALA A 199 9.08 31.30 -49.81
C ALA A 199 10.13 30.20 -49.48
N THR A 200 9.87 28.89 -49.57
CA THR A 200 9.76 27.94 -50.71
C THR A 200 11.07 27.34 -51.27
N ALA A 201 11.13 26.00 -51.18
CA ALA A 201 11.56 25.01 -52.20
C ALA A 201 13.05 24.65 -52.42
N LYS A 202 13.37 23.35 -52.19
CA LYS A 202 14.04 22.38 -53.12
C LYS A 202 14.15 21.00 -52.43
N LYS A 203 13.31 20.00 -52.72
CA LYS A 203 13.41 18.93 -53.74
C LYS A 203 14.76 18.20 -53.79
N ALA A 204 14.80 16.93 -53.34
CA ALA A 204 15.11 15.73 -54.17
C ALA A 204 15.23 14.44 -53.31
N ALA A 205 14.34 13.48 -53.57
CA ALA A 205 14.55 12.03 -53.41
C ALA A 205 15.34 11.51 -54.65
N PRO A 206 15.71 10.20 -54.86
CA PRO A 206 15.04 9.00 -54.34
C PRO A 206 15.85 7.69 -54.13
N ALA A 207 15.13 6.68 -53.60
CA ALA A 207 15.11 5.25 -53.93
C ALA A 207 16.29 4.29 -53.64
N ALA A 208 15.98 3.18 -52.93
CA ALA A 208 16.10 1.78 -53.41
C ALA A 208 15.68 0.79 -52.28
N LYS A 209 14.55 0.09 -52.40
CA LYS A 209 14.36 -1.34 -52.81
C LYS A 209 14.51 -2.40 -51.70
N ALA A 210 13.37 -3.03 -51.37
CA ALA A 210 13.23 -4.39 -50.81
C ALA A 210 13.47 -5.46 -51.92
N PRO A 211 13.22 -6.81 -51.79
CA PRO A 211 12.64 -7.61 -50.68
C PRO A 211 13.18 -9.08 -50.47
N ARG A 212 12.55 -9.81 -49.52
CA ARG A 212 12.03 -11.21 -49.59
C ARG A 212 12.85 -12.45 -49.10
N ALA A 213 12.12 -13.23 -48.27
CA ALA A 213 11.92 -14.70 -48.26
C ALA A 213 12.86 -15.64 -47.45
N ALA A 214 12.28 -16.40 -46.52
CA ALA A 214 12.14 -17.86 -46.63
C ALA A 214 11.23 -18.46 -45.54
N LYS A 215 10.20 -19.21 -45.98
CA LYS A 215 9.46 -20.22 -45.21
C LYS A 215 10.32 -21.48 -45.08
N LYS A 216 10.18 -22.21 -43.96
CA LYS A 216 10.12 -23.69 -44.02
C LYS A 216 9.28 -24.25 -42.87
N ALA A 217 8.21 -24.93 -43.24
CA ALA A 217 7.48 -25.88 -42.41
C ALA A 217 8.12 -27.27 -42.60
N ALA A 218 8.11 -28.09 -41.55
CA ALA A 218 8.21 -29.55 -41.67
C ALA A 218 7.36 -30.19 -40.56
N THR A 219 6.37 -30.95 -41.01
CA THR A 219 5.34 -31.67 -40.28
C THR A 219 5.77 -33.10 -39.92
N ALA A 220 5.32 -33.54 -38.74
CA ALA A 220 4.75 -34.84 -38.38
C ALA A 220 5.54 -36.15 -38.61
N LYS A 221 5.69 -36.92 -37.52
CA LYS A 221 5.40 -38.38 -37.54
C LYS A 221 5.06 -38.93 -36.13
N LYS A 222 3.81 -39.36 -35.97
CA LYS A 222 3.32 -40.33 -34.98
C LYS A 222 3.17 -41.69 -35.70
N PRO A 223 3.33 -42.83 -35.02
CA PRO A 223 2.16 -43.70 -34.72
C PRO A 223 2.27 -44.28 -33.26
N ALA A 224 1.23 -44.39 -32.41
CA ALA A 224 0.18 -45.44 -32.35
C ALA A 224 0.74 -46.86 -32.58
N THR A 225 0.53 -47.94 -31.80
CA THR A 225 -0.36 -48.34 -30.68
C THR A 225 0.06 -49.78 -30.32
N ALA A 226 0.02 -50.22 -29.06
CA ALA A 226 -0.20 -51.64 -28.72
C ALA A 226 -0.65 -51.82 -27.25
N LYS A 227 -1.56 -52.78 -27.07
CA LYS A 227 -2.46 -53.05 -25.94
C LYS A 227 -2.19 -54.48 -25.48
N LYS A 228 -2.00 -54.77 -24.16
CA LYS A 228 -2.24 -56.10 -23.55
C LYS A 228 -2.19 -56.03 -22.01
N THR A 229 -3.34 -55.96 -21.31
CA THR A 229 -4.07 -57.01 -20.53
C THR A 229 -3.48 -57.47 -19.18
N SER A 230 -4.34 -57.33 -18.16
CA SER A 230 -4.78 -58.32 -17.15
C SER A 230 -3.93 -58.71 -15.91
N ALA A 231 -4.57 -58.46 -14.75
CA ALA A 231 -4.93 -59.43 -13.69
C ALA A 231 -4.01 -59.68 -12.46
N GLY A 232 -4.66 -59.63 -11.29
CA GLY A 232 -4.27 -60.23 -9.99
C GLY A 232 -3.46 -59.31 -9.08
N LYS A 233 -3.71 -59.11 -7.78
CA LYS A 233 -4.46 -59.87 -6.77
C LYS A 233 -4.59 -59.01 -5.49
N LYS A 234 -5.79 -58.89 -4.90
CA LYS A 234 -6.09 -58.40 -3.53
C LYS A 234 -5.97 -59.60 -2.55
N PRO A 235 -6.27 -59.50 -1.23
CA PRO A 235 -5.89 -58.55 -0.17
C PRO A 235 -5.23 -59.25 1.05
N GLY A 236 -4.60 -58.49 1.95
CA GLY A 236 -4.28 -58.94 3.32
C GLY A 236 -5.14 -58.21 4.34
N ALA A 237 -6.00 -58.95 5.04
CA ALA A 237 -6.92 -58.49 6.07
C ALA A 237 -6.36 -58.74 7.49
N GLY A 238 -6.84 -57.96 8.46
CA GLY A 238 -6.68 -58.16 9.90
C GLY A 238 -6.76 -56.80 10.60
N LYS A 239 -7.92 -56.24 10.92
CA LYS A 239 -9.03 -56.63 11.80
C LYS A 239 -8.64 -56.76 13.28
N LYS A 240 -9.39 -55.96 14.08
CA LYS A 240 -9.60 -55.97 15.55
C LYS A 240 -8.57 -55.21 16.38
N ALA A 241 -8.91 -54.55 17.47
CA ALA A 241 -10.16 -54.00 18.04
C ALA A 241 -9.73 -53.19 19.27
N ALA A 242 -10.44 -52.10 19.61
CA ALA A 242 -10.42 -51.56 20.97
C ALA A 242 -10.95 -52.62 21.97
N PRO A 243 -10.60 -52.53 23.26
CA PRO A 243 -11.50 -51.82 24.17
C PRO A 243 -10.82 -51.04 25.31
N ALA A 244 -11.66 -50.28 26.00
CA ALA A 244 -11.38 -49.32 27.05
C ALA A 244 -11.13 -49.93 28.46
N LYS A 245 -10.66 -49.02 29.35
CA LYS A 245 -10.82 -48.93 30.82
C LYS A 245 -9.73 -49.51 31.75
N LYS A 246 -9.40 -48.62 32.72
CA LYS A 246 -8.87 -48.75 34.10
C LYS A 246 -7.45 -48.20 34.25
N SER A 247 -7.24 -47.04 34.88
CA SER A 247 -7.34 -46.71 36.32
C SER A 247 -6.16 -47.24 37.14
N ALA A 248 -5.74 -46.40 38.10
CA ALA A 248 -4.86 -46.64 39.24
C ALA A 248 -3.36 -46.32 39.10
N ALA A 249 -3.05 -45.08 39.48
CA ALA A 249 -2.06 -44.66 40.48
C ALA A 249 -1.01 -45.68 40.99
N ALA A 250 0.26 -45.31 40.89
CA ALA A 250 1.29 -45.73 41.84
C ALA A 250 2.48 -44.73 41.93
N LYS A 251 2.70 -44.25 43.17
CA LYS A 251 3.97 -44.02 43.88
C LYS A 251 5.07 -43.12 43.28
N LYS A 252 5.31 -42.00 43.97
CA LYS A 252 6.56 -41.66 44.71
C LYS A 252 6.12 -40.74 45.87
N ALA A 253 6.16 -41.09 47.15
CA ALA A 253 7.27 -41.48 48.01
C ALA A 253 8.48 -40.53 47.90
N SER A 254 8.42 -39.43 48.66
CA SER A 254 9.61 -38.79 49.21
C SER A 254 9.37 -38.54 50.70
N ARG A 255 10.09 -39.30 51.53
CA ARG A 255 10.32 -39.07 52.96
C ARG A 255 11.43 -38.02 53.05
N LYS A 256 11.23 -36.92 53.76
CA LYS A 256 11.76 -36.65 55.10
C LYS A 256 11.41 -35.22 55.51
#